data_AF-A0A1G5QPB1-F1
#
_entry.id   AF-A0A1G5QPB1-F1
#
_cell.length_a   1.000
_cell.length_b   1.000
_cell.length_c   1.000
_cell.angle_alpha   90.00
_cell.angle_beta   90.00
_cell.angle_gamma   90.00
#
_symmetry.space_group_name_H-M   'P 1'
#
loop_
_entity.id
_entity.type
_entity.pdbx_description
1 polymer ?
#
loop_
_entity_poly.entity_id
_entity_poly.type
_entity_poly.pdbx_seq_one_letter_code
_entity_poly.pdbx_strand_id
1 'polypeptide(L)' 'MKKISTVGWVSNPTRGTISARTGFHCPRNGFWRPSGGIGEPLFVFEGSMMPAHAGNSIEWHLVDTRPGHSGLD' A
#
# COMPACT_ATOMS: atom_id res chain seq x y z
N MET A 1 -15.33 22.55 18.17
CA MET A 1 -14.91 22.28 16.78
C MET A 1 -14.19 20.96 16.74
N LYS A 2 -14.69 19.96 16.01
CA LYS A 2 -14.01 18.68 15.78
C LYS A 2 -13.64 18.69 14.30
N LYS A 3 -12.35 18.86 14.00
CA LYS A 3 -11.84 18.92 12.63
C LYS A 3 -12.08 17.54 12.01
N ILE A 4 -13.09 17.50 11.16
CA ILE A 4 -13.47 16.33 10.38
C ILE A 4 -12.36 16.20 9.33
N SER A 5 -11.37 15.36 9.60
CA SER A 5 -10.32 15.04 8.63
C SER A 5 -10.91 14.11 7.58
N THR A 6 -11.77 14.66 6.72
CA THR A 6 -12.17 14.05 5.46
C THR A 6 -10.98 14.17 4.50
N VAL A 7 -9.97 13.33 4.69
CA VAL A 7 -9.05 13.00 3.60
C VAL A 7 -9.65 11.78 2.91
N GLY A 8 -10.32 12.02 1.79
CA GLY A 8 -10.98 10.99 1.00
C GLY A 8 -9.97 9.94 0.55
N TRP A 9 -10.00 8.77 1.17
CA TRP A 9 -9.48 7.55 0.57
C TRP A 9 -10.46 7.05 -0.46
N VAL A 10 -10.45 7.70 -1.61
CA VAL A 10 -10.82 7.01 -2.86
C VAL A 10 -9.59 6.20 -3.27
N SER A 11 -9.38 5.07 -2.59
CA SER A 11 -8.65 3.97 -3.22
C SER A 11 -9.66 3.31 -4.15
N ASN A 12 -9.85 3.89 -5.34
CA ASN A 12 -10.59 3.23 -6.41
C ASN A 12 -9.81 1.95 -6.71
N PRO A 13 -10.32 0.73 -6.40
CA PRO A 13 -9.60 -0.49 -6.74
C PRO A 13 -9.79 -0.71 -8.23
N THR A 14 -9.05 0.03 -9.04
CA THR A 14 -8.87 -0.28 -10.45
C THR A 14 -8.12 -1.61 -10.46
N ARG A 15 -8.89 -2.69 -10.65
CA ARG A 15 -8.49 -4.10 -10.82
C ARG A 15 -7.01 -4.23 -11.18
N GLY A 16 -6.16 -4.53 -10.19
CA GLY A 16 -4.73 -4.72 -10.45
C GLY A 16 -3.90 -4.86 -9.17
N THR A 17 -3.66 -3.76 -8.46
CA THR A 17 -2.71 -3.75 -7.33
C THR A 17 -3.09 -2.64 -6.35
N ILE A 18 -3.12 -2.95 -5.04
CA ILE A 18 -3.32 -1.91 -4.01
C ILE A 18 -1.96 -1.25 -3.77
N SER A 19 -1.88 0.09 -3.86
CA SER A 19 -0.67 0.85 -3.56
C SER A 19 -0.88 1.87 -2.43
N ALA A 20 0.21 2.25 -1.75
CA ALA A 20 0.23 3.24 -0.69
C ALA A 20 1.59 3.94 -0.63
N ARG A 21 1.63 5.25 -0.38
CA ARG A 21 2.88 6.03 -0.37
C ARG A 21 3.44 6.17 1.05
N THR A 22 4.77 6.22 1.20
CA THR A 22 5.42 6.55 2.48
C THR A 22 4.80 7.80 3.12
N GLY A 23 4.58 7.75 4.43
CA GLY A 23 3.97 8.84 5.21
C GLY A 23 2.44 8.90 5.13
N PHE A 24 1.80 8.09 4.28
CA PHE A 24 0.35 7.90 4.29
C PHE A 24 -0.02 6.72 5.17
N HIS A 25 -1.26 6.69 5.62
CA HIS A 25 -1.76 5.52 6.33
C HIS A 25 -1.78 4.31 5.40
N CYS A 26 -1.66 3.13 5.97
CA CYS A 26 -1.74 1.87 5.27
C CYS A 26 -3.21 1.55 5.02
N PRO A 27 -3.65 1.38 3.76
CA PRO A 27 -5.07 1.17 3.46
C PRO A 27 -5.55 -0.23 3.81
N ARG A 28 -4.65 -1.21 3.97
CA ARG A 28 -4.98 -2.59 4.30
C ARG A 28 -3.79 -3.32 4.94
N ASN A 29 -4.10 -4.16 5.91
CA ASN A 29 -3.15 -5.08 6.53
C ASN A 29 -2.57 -6.07 5.51
N GLY A 30 -1.25 -6.25 5.54
CA GLY A 30 -0.57 -7.24 4.70
C GLY A 30 0.89 -6.92 4.46
N PHE A 31 1.50 -7.70 3.56
CA PHE A 31 2.87 -7.47 3.12
C PHE A 31 2.91 -6.42 2.02
N TRP A 32 3.71 -5.39 2.23
CA TRP A 32 3.90 -4.30 1.31
C TRP A 32 5.33 -4.33 0.79
N ARG A 33 5.49 -4.28 -0.52
CA ARG A 33 6.79 -4.24 -1.19
C ARG A 33 7.04 -2.86 -1.78
N PRO A 34 8.27 -2.32 -1.69
CA PRO A 34 8.59 -1.04 -2.32
C PRO A 34 8.50 -1.13 -3.85
N SER A 35 8.01 -0.06 -4.46
CA SER A 35 7.94 0.14 -5.90
C SER A 35 9.36 0.30 -6.43
N GLY A 36 9.75 -0.59 -7.34
CA GLY A 36 11.13 -0.77 -7.80
C GLY A 36 11.71 -2.14 -7.49
N GLY A 37 11.06 -2.94 -6.63
CA GLY A 37 11.45 -4.33 -6.37
C GLY A 37 12.79 -4.51 -5.64
N ILE A 38 13.48 -3.41 -5.33
CA ILE A 38 14.71 -3.38 -4.54
C ILE A 38 14.28 -3.16 -3.09
N GLY A 39 14.07 -4.26 -2.36
CA GLY A 39 13.73 -4.22 -0.94
C GLY A 39 12.83 -5.37 -0.51
N GLU A 40 13.03 -5.82 0.73
CA GLU A 40 12.20 -6.88 1.32
C GLU A 40 10.77 -6.37 1.58
N PRO A 41 9.75 -7.20 1.32
CA PRO A 41 8.39 -6.87 1.70
C PRO A 41 8.27 -6.82 3.22
N LEU A 42 7.54 -5.84 3.73
CA LEU A 42 7.32 -5.70 5.17
C LEU A 42 5.83 -5.73 5.49
N PHE A 43 5.49 -6.27 6.65
CA PHE A 43 4.12 -6.33 7.10
C PHE A 43 3.71 -4.99 7.72
N VAL A 44 2.68 -4.34 7.17
CA VAL A 44 2.11 -3.10 7.72
C VAL A 44 0.66 -3.37 8.11
N PHE A 45 0.28 -2.90 9.29
CA PHE A 45 -1.11 -2.94 9.72
C PHE A 45 -1.90 -1.80 9.08
N GLU A 46 -3.16 -2.09 8.74
CA GLU A 46 -4.11 -1.07 8.31
C GLU A 46 -4.14 0.10 9.31
N GLY A 47 -4.18 1.33 8.78
CA GLY A 47 -4.15 2.55 9.57
C GLY A 47 -2.78 2.93 10.13
N SER A 48 -1.75 2.09 10.04
CA SER A 48 -0.37 2.48 10.40
C SER A 48 0.27 3.35 9.33
N MET A 49 1.22 4.21 9.67
CA MET A 49 1.93 5.00 8.66
C MET A 49 2.87 4.10 7.84
N MET A 50 2.81 4.23 6.52
CA MET A 50 3.71 3.53 5.61
C MET A 50 5.15 4.00 5.81
N PRO A 51 6.11 3.08 6.04
CA PRO A 51 7.48 3.45 6.35
C PRO A 51 8.22 4.02 5.14
N ALA A 52 9.34 4.70 5.39
CA ALA A 52 10.28 5.10 4.35
C ALA A 52 11.21 3.94 4.01
N HIS A 53 11.61 3.82 2.75
CA HIS A 53 12.60 2.84 2.32
C HIS A 53 13.93 3.54 2.06
N ALA A 54 15.00 3.12 2.73
CA ALA A 54 16.33 3.74 2.64
C ALA A 54 16.31 5.28 2.85
N GLY A 55 15.46 5.77 3.76
CA GLY A 55 15.29 7.21 4.02
C GLY A 55 14.53 7.99 2.95
N ASN A 56 14.06 7.33 1.89
CA ASN A 56 13.35 7.95 0.78
C ASN A 56 11.85 7.64 0.83
N SER A 57 11.06 8.60 0.35
CA SER A 57 9.63 8.40 0.14
C SER A 57 9.41 7.52 -1.08
N ILE A 58 8.80 6.36 -0.87
CA ILE A 58 8.55 5.37 -1.92
C ILE A 58 7.07 5.03 -2.01
N GLU A 59 6.66 4.53 -3.16
CA GLU A 59 5.35 3.88 -3.30
C GLU A 59 5.48 2.42 -2.88
N TRP A 60 4.53 1.91 -2.13
CA TRP A 60 4.45 0.53 -1.71
C TRP A 60 3.30 -0.14 -2.43
N HIS A 61 3.49 -1.39 -2.83
CA HIS A 61 2.44 -2.22 -3.41
C HIS A 61 2.14 -3.38 -2.47
N LEU A 62 0.87 -3.61 -2.20
CA LEU A 62 0.42 -4.77 -1.46
C LEU A 62 0.77 -6.01 -2.27
N VAL A 63 1.53 -6.90 -1.66
CA VAL A 63 1.80 -8.23 -2.19
C VAL A 63 0.52 -9.02 -2.04
N ASP A 64 -0.26 -9.10 -3.12
CA ASP A 64 -1.39 -10.02 -3.21
C ASP A 64 -0.81 -11.44 -3.28
N THR A 65 -1.01 -12.21 -2.22
CA THR A 65 -0.56 -13.60 -2.14
C THR A 65 -1.56 -14.57 -2.73
N ARG A 66 -2.58 -14.13 -3.48
CA ARG A 66 -3.52 -15.07 -4.09
C ARG A 66 -2.76 -15.87 -5.15
N PRO A 67 -2.59 -17.19 -4.97
CA PRO A 67 -2.06 -18.01 -6.03
C PRO A 67 -3.13 -18.06 -7.13
N GLY A 68 -2.87 -17.42 -8.25
CA GLY A 68 -3.67 -17.57 -9.46
C GLY A 68 -4.79 -16.54 -9.64
N HIS A 69 -4.45 -15.44 -10.32
CA HIS A 69 -5.29 -14.98 -11.42
C HIS A 69 -4.42 -14.17 -12.39
N SER A 70 -3.43 -14.85 -12.99
CA SER A 70 -2.91 -14.40 -14.28
C SER A 70 -4.08 -14.48 -15.25
N GLY A 71 -4.73 -13.33 -15.48
CA GLY A 71 -5.78 -13.20 -16.47
C GLY A 71 -5.23 -13.56 -17.85
N LEU A 72 -5.61 -14.75 -18.31
CA LEU A 72 -5.64 -15.16 -19.70
C LEU A 72 -7.05 -15.74 -19.88
N ASP A 73 -7.98 -14.86 -20.24
CA ASP A 73 -9.18 -15.20 -21.02
C ASP A 73 -9.00 -14.52 -22.38
#